data_AF-A0A4U9HF10-F1
#
_entry.id   AF-A0A4U9HF10-F1
#
_cell.length_a   1.000
_cell.length_b   1.000
_cell.length_c   1.000
_cell.angle_alpha   90.00
_cell.angle_beta   90.00
_cell.angle_gamma   90.00
#
_symmetry.space_group_name_H-M   'P 1'
#
loop_
_entity.id
_entity.type
_entity.pdbx_description
1 polymer ?
#
loop_
_entity_poly.entity_id
_entity_poly.type
_entity_poly.pdbx_seq_one_letter_code
_entity_poly.pdbx_strand_id
1 'polypeptide(L)'
;MVCQQRAINETSSQLRSFAKLALDKTELVIQQVELARHAAEQYSGDICTPAHRQNMLNIVRGRLYIADLVYAQGREFLCSTTSTPENPYTISAANYQRQPDVSIYYYRDTPFYEGYKMTYMQLGHYVVVVNPLTYSEVMSSDRSLAWGVFDTVTNTFFSASEQANQSELKTQISNDDLIFQNEGRFYTIVRSDKRPIAAIVSTTNQRFYEVLYHQATLTLPLGMISSIIILLMWSRTRREFNSPGRLLHRALNKRQLCLHYQPIIDIKTNVCVGAEALLRWPGFNGPVMSPVEFIPLAEERA
;
A
#
# COMPACT_ATOMS: atom_id res chain seq x y z
N MET A 1 12.28 4.62 -9.21
CA MET A 1 11.19 3.78 -9.77
C MET A 1 10.86 2.58 -8.87
N VAL A 2 11.83 1.74 -8.49
CA VAL A 2 11.57 0.55 -7.64
C VAL A 2 10.97 0.89 -6.26
N CYS A 3 11.52 1.87 -5.52
CA CYS A 3 10.99 2.26 -4.21
C CYS A 3 9.57 2.83 -4.29
N GLN A 4 9.26 3.58 -5.35
CA GLN A 4 7.93 4.13 -5.60
C GLN A 4 6.91 3.02 -5.87
N GLN A 5 7.24 2.06 -6.73
CA GLN A 5 6.36 0.92 -7.02
C GLN A 5 6.12 0.07 -5.77
N ARG A 6 7.17 -0.14 -4.97
CA ARG A 6 7.07 -0.89 -3.71
C ARG A 6 6.16 -0.18 -2.71
N ALA A 7 6.33 1.12 -2.52
CA ALA A 7 5.50 1.91 -1.62
C ALA A 7 4.01 1.90 -2.03
N ILE A 8 3.71 2.02 -3.33
CA ILE A 8 2.33 1.88 -3.85
C ILE A 8 1.76 0.50 -3.52
N ASN A 9 2.49 -0.57 -3.88
CA ASN A 9 2.02 -1.94 -3.64
C ASN A 9 1.77 -2.22 -2.15
N GLU A 10 2.64 -1.73 -1.27
CA GLU A 10 2.52 -1.92 0.17
C GLU A 10 1.33 -1.15 0.76
N THR A 11 1.14 0.11 0.37
CA THR A 11 -0.05 0.90 0.77
C THR A 11 -1.34 0.25 0.27
N SER A 12 -1.41 -0.12 -1.01
CA SER A 12 -2.59 -0.78 -1.57
C SER A 12 -2.88 -2.13 -0.91
N SER A 13 -1.86 -2.92 -0.58
CA SER A 13 -2.05 -4.19 0.13
C SER A 13 -2.61 -3.99 1.53
N GLN A 14 -2.16 -2.97 2.27
CA GLN A 14 -2.69 -2.66 3.59
C GLN A 14 -4.15 -2.21 3.53
N LEU A 15 -4.48 -1.29 2.61
CA LEU A 15 -5.85 -0.84 2.39
C LEU A 15 -6.77 -1.99 2.02
N ARG A 16 -6.31 -2.90 1.17
CA ARG A 16 -7.06 -4.10 0.79
C ARG A 16 -7.32 -5.02 1.98
N SER A 17 -6.33 -5.25 2.84
CA SER A 17 -6.50 -6.04 4.06
C SER A 17 -7.51 -5.41 5.01
N PHE A 18 -7.46 -4.09 5.19
CA PHE A 18 -8.44 -3.36 6.00
C PHE A 18 -9.85 -3.45 5.41
N ALA A 19 -10.00 -3.20 4.10
CA ALA A 19 -11.27 -3.31 3.39
C ALA A 19 -11.87 -4.71 3.52
N LYS A 20 -11.03 -5.75 3.38
CA LYS A 20 -11.45 -7.15 3.54
C LYS A 20 -11.91 -7.43 4.97
N LEU A 21 -11.19 -6.95 5.99
CA LEU A 21 -11.59 -7.14 7.38
C LEU A 21 -12.95 -6.46 7.68
N ALA A 22 -13.16 -5.24 7.18
CA ALA A 22 -14.42 -4.53 7.33
C ALA A 22 -15.59 -5.28 6.65
N LEU A 23 -15.32 -5.86 5.48
CA LEU A 23 -16.29 -6.65 4.73
C LEU A 23 -16.62 -7.98 5.40
N ASP A 24 -15.60 -8.71 5.87
CA ASP A 24 -15.77 -9.96 6.61
C ASP A 24 -16.56 -9.71 7.92
N LYS A 25 -16.30 -8.60 8.62
CA LYS A 25 -17.09 -8.17 9.77
C LYS A 25 -18.53 -7.86 9.38
N THR A 26 -18.74 -7.14 8.29
CA THR A 26 -20.08 -6.85 7.77
C THR A 26 -20.87 -8.13 7.49
N GLU A 27 -20.25 -9.15 6.88
CA GLU A 27 -20.87 -10.45 6.65
C GLU A 27 -21.27 -11.14 7.97
N LEU A 28 -20.44 -11.06 9.02
CA LEU A 28 -20.79 -11.58 10.35
C LEU A 28 -21.99 -10.85 10.97
N VAL A 29 -22.08 -9.52 10.80
CA VAL A 29 -23.22 -8.74 11.27
C VAL A 29 -24.50 -9.16 10.55
N ILE A 30 -24.46 -9.27 9.22
CA ILE A 30 -25.62 -9.71 8.42
C ILE A 30 -26.04 -11.14 8.79
N GLN A 31 -25.09 -12.04 9.05
CA GLN A 31 -25.39 -13.39 9.53
C GLN A 31 -26.11 -13.36 10.89
N GLN A 32 -25.69 -12.49 11.81
CA GLN A 32 -26.35 -12.33 13.12
C GLN A 32 -27.77 -11.78 12.97
N VAL A 33 -28.00 -10.87 12.03
CA VAL A 33 -29.33 -10.35 11.67
C VAL A 33 -30.24 -11.49 11.22
N GLU A 34 -29.78 -12.32 10.28
CA GLU A 34 -30.55 -13.48 9.79
C GLU A 34 -30.89 -14.45 10.92
N LEU A 35 -29.92 -14.76 11.80
CA LEU A 35 -30.12 -15.65 12.95
C LEU A 35 -31.08 -15.08 14.00
N ALA A 36 -31.03 -13.76 14.27
CA ALA A 36 -31.92 -13.11 15.23
C ALA A 36 -33.37 -13.14 14.72
N ARG A 37 -33.57 -12.82 13.45
CA ARG A 37 -34.87 -12.89 12.79
C ARG A 37 -35.44 -14.31 12.79
N HIS A 38 -34.66 -15.30 12.36
CA HIS A 38 -35.11 -16.70 12.35
C HIS A 38 -35.54 -17.20 13.73
N ALA A 39 -34.86 -16.79 14.79
CA ALA A 39 -35.25 -17.12 16.15
C ALA A 39 -36.55 -16.40 16.56
N ALA A 40 -36.77 -15.17 16.12
CA ALA A 40 -37.98 -14.40 16.41
C ALA A 40 -39.22 -15.02 15.74
N GLU A 41 -39.08 -15.51 14.51
CA GLU A 41 -40.14 -16.17 13.73
C GLU A 41 -40.64 -17.48 14.33
N GLN A 42 -39.87 -18.10 15.24
CA GLN A 42 -40.28 -19.32 15.93
C GLN A 42 -41.28 -19.07 17.07
N TYR A 43 -41.54 -17.80 17.40
CA TYR A 43 -42.51 -17.46 18.44
C TYR A 43 -43.95 -17.73 17.99
N SER A 44 -44.71 -18.46 18.79
CA SER A 44 -46.06 -18.91 18.46
C SER A 44 -47.17 -18.30 19.34
N GLY A 45 -46.88 -17.25 20.10
CA GLY A 45 -47.85 -16.57 20.98
C GLY A 45 -48.37 -15.25 20.39
N ASP A 46 -49.13 -14.52 21.20
CA ASP A 46 -49.68 -13.22 20.80
C ASP A 46 -48.59 -12.15 20.66
N ILE A 47 -48.59 -11.48 19.50
CA ILE A 47 -47.61 -10.47 19.13
C ILE A 47 -47.78 -9.19 19.96
N CYS A 48 -46.67 -8.47 20.16
CA CYS A 48 -46.56 -7.23 20.94
C CYS A 48 -47.06 -7.30 22.40
N THR A 49 -47.28 -8.51 22.93
CA THR A 49 -47.47 -8.75 24.36
C THR A 49 -46.15 -8.64 25.13
N PRO A 50 -46.19 -8.45 26.47
CA PRO A 50 -44.98 -8.52 27.30
C PRO A 50 -44.18 -9.82 27.10
N ALA A 51 -44.85 -10.96 26.87
CA ALA A 51 -44.21 -12.24 26.60
C ALA A 51 -43.46 -12.24 25.26
N HIS A 52 -44.07 -11.74 24.20
CA HIS A 52 -43.41 -11.59 22.89
C HIS A 52 -42.19 -10.67 22.96
N ARG A 53 -42.33 -9.50 23.61
CA ARG A 53 -41.22 -8.55 23.77
C ARG A 53 -40.07 -9.13 24.59
N GLN A 54 -40.38 -9.88 25.65
CA GLN A 54 -39.36 -10.57 26.44
C GLN A 54 -38.64 -11.66 25.62
N ASN A 55 -39.36 -12.39 24.76
CA ASN A 55 -38.73 -13.34 23.84
C ASN A 55 -37.76 -12.64 22.88
N MET A 56 -38.22 -11.56 22.23
CA MET A 56 -37.36 -10.74 21.36
C MET A 56 -36.13 -10.21 22.12
N LEU A 57 -36.31 -9.71 23.34
CA LEU A 57 -35.21 -9.20 24.18
C LEU A 57 -34.19 -10.29 24.50
N ASN A 58 -34.63 -11.51 24.80
CA ASN A 58 -33.75 -12.65 25.05
C ASN A 58 -32.92 -13.03 23.82
N ILE A 59 -33.52 -12.94 22.62
CA ILE A 59 -32.80 -13.17 21.35
C ILE A 59 -31.71 -12.11 21.17
N VAL A 60 -32.06 -10.82 21.33
CA VAL A 60 -31.11 -9.70 21.19
C VAL A 60 -29.94 -9.83 22.17
N ARG A 61 -30.21 -10.17 23.43
CA ARG A 61 -29.16 -10.37 24.47
C ARG A 61 -28.14 -11.46 24.11
N GLY A 62 -28.52 -12.42 23.27
CA GLY A 62 -27.64 -13.48 22.79
C GLY A 62 -26.84 -13.13 21.52
N ARG A 63 -26.83 -11.86 21.10
CA ARG A 63 -26.21 -11.41 19.84
C ARG A 63 -25.39 -10.15 20.07
N LEU A 64 -24.14 -10.14 19.59
CA LEU A 64 -23.19 -9.05 19.88
C LEU A 64 -23.49 -7.76 19.10
N TYR A 65 -24.09 -7.89 17.91
CA TYR A 65 -24.19 -6.79 16.95
C TYR A 65 -25.62 -6.27 16.74
N ILE A 66 -26.59 -6.85 17.45
CA ILE A 66 -28.00 -6.49 17.32
C ILE A 66 -28.37 -5.55 18.45
N ALA A 67 -28.90 -4.39 18.11
CA ALA A 67 -29.36 -3.41 19.09
C ALA A 67 -30.80 -3.69 19.55
N ASP A 68 -31.67 -4.08 18.61
CA ASP A 68 -33.09 -4.33 18.87
C ASP A 68 -33.71 -5.33 17.88
N LEU A 69 -34.91 -5.79 18.25
CA LEU A 69 -35.87 -6.43 17.37
C LEU A 69 -37.20 -5.68 17.43
N VAL A 70 -37.72 -5.32 16.26
CA VAL A 70 -39.00 -4.63 16.09
C VAL A 70 -39.93 -5.53 15.28
N TYR A 71 -41.19 -5.63 15.71
CA TYR A 71 -42.23 -6.28 14.93
C TYR A 71 -42.96 -5.25 14.07
N ALA A 72 -43.16 -5.58 12.79
CA ALA A 72 -43.74 -4.71 11.79
C ALA A 72 -44.79 -5.42 10.92
N GLN A 73 -45.78 -4.67 10.49
CA GLN A 73 -46.74 -5.08 9.47
C GLN A 73 -46.59 -4.14 8.27
N GLY A 74 -45.91 -4.62 7.22
CA GLY A 74 -45.52 -3.75 6.11
C GLY A 74 -44.58 -2.64 6.58
N ARG A 75 -45.00 -1.38 6.50
CA ARG A 75 -44.21 -0.21 6.95
C ARG A 75 -44.58 0.28 8.35
N GLU A 76 -45.53 -0.37 9.01
CA GLU A 76 -45.98 0.02 10.34
C GLU A 76 -45.23 -0.78 11.41
N PHE A 77 -44.46 -0.10 12.24
CA PHE A 77 -43.71 -0.69 13.34
C PHE A 77 -44.57 -0.65 14.60
N LEU A 78 -44.93 -1.83 15.11
CA LEU A 78 -45.92 -1.98 16.19
C LEU A 78 -45.28 -2.01 17.58
N CYS A 79 -44.15 -2.69 17.74
CA CYS A 79 -43.47 -2.80 19.03
C CYS A 79 -41.99 -3.18 18.86
N SER A 80 -41.15 -2.77 19.81
CA SER A 80 -39.76 -3.21 19.95
C SER A 80 -39.57 -4.13 21.15
N THR A 81 -38.33 -4.49 21.49
CA THR A 81 -38.04 -5.24 22.72
C THR A 81 -38.37 -4.45 23.99
N THR A 82 -38.31 -3.11 23.95
CA THR A 82 -38.42 -2.24 25.12
C THR A 82 -39.70 -1.41 25.15
N SER A 83 -40.26 -1.04 23.99
CA SER A 83 -41.40 -0.13 23.91
C SER A 83 -42.51 -0.65 22.98
N THR A 84 -43.74 -0.23 23.27
CA THR A 84 -44.90 -0.41 22.41
C THR A 84 -45.56 0.97 22.30
N PRO A 85 -45.38 1.71 21.20
CA PRO A 85 -46.00 3.02 21.04
C PRO A 85 -47.54 2.89 21.02
N GLU A 86 -48.25 3.93 21.49
CA GLU A 86 -49.73 3.94 21.49
C GLU A 86 -50.33 3.80 20.08
N ASN A 87 -49.63 4.34 19.08
CA ASN A 87 -49.98 4.20 17.67
C ASN A 87 -48.79 3.60 16.90
N PRO A 88 -49.02 2.71 15.92
CA PRO A 88 -47.95 2.17 15.08
C PRO A 88 -47.14 3.28 14.39
N TYR A 89 -45.82 3.17 14.42
CA TYR A 89 -44.94 4.13 13.73
C TYR A 89 -44.78 3.73 12.26
N THR A 90 -45.15 4.62 11.34
CA THR A 90 -44.95 4.36 9.90
C THR A 90 -43.59 4.85 9.44
N ILE A 91 -42.72 3.92 9.02
CA ILE A 91 -41.40 4.27 8.49
C ILE A 91 -41.48 4.79 7.04
N SER A 92 -40.60 5.74 6.71
CA SER A 92 -40.43 6.22 5.33
C SER A 92 -39.92 5.12 4.40
N ALA A 93 -40.00 5.33 3.08
CA ALA A 93 -39.58 4.33 2.11
C ALA A 93 -38.15 3.81 2.37
N ALA A 94 -37.97 2.52 2.11
CA ALA A 94 -36.68 1.85 2.30
C ALA A 94 -35.64 2.37 1.31
N ASN A 95 -34.38 2.41 1.73
CA ASN A 95 -33.27 2.77 0.84
C ASN A 95 -32.94 1.65 -0.15
N TYR A 96 -33.19 0.41 0.26
CA TYR A 96 -32.98 -0.79 -0.54
C TYR A 96 -34.15 -1.73 -0.36
N GLN A 97 -34.61 -2.31 -1.48
CA GLN A 97 -35.62 -3.35 -1.48
C GLN A 97 -35.21 -4.48 -2.41
N ARG A 98 -35.35 -5.71 -1.94
CA ARG A 98 -35.11 -6.92 -2.74
C ARG A 98 -36.24 -7.91 -2.52
N GLN A 99 -36.72 -8.47 -3.62
CA GLN A 99 -37.75 -9.51 -3.62
C GLN A 99 -37.26 -10.79 -2.92
N PRO A 100 -38.12 -11.52 -2.17
CA PRO A 100 -39.56 -11.27 -2.05
C PRO A 100 -39.96 -10.20 -1.02
N ASP A 101 -39.15 -9.93 0.01
CA ASP A 101 -39.62 -9.15 1.17
C ASP A 101 -38.50 -8.52 2.03
N VAL A 102 -37.30 -8.30 1.46
CA VAL A 102 -36.20 -7.60 2.14
C VAL A 102 -36.35 -6.09 1.95
N SER A 103 -36.39 -5.33 3.05
CA SER A 103 -36.34 -3.86 3.03
C SER A 103 -35.28 -3.36 4.02
N ILE A 104 -34.39 -2.49 3.57
CA ILE A 104 -33.33 -1.93 4.43
C ILE A 104 -33.44 -0.40 4.48
N TYR A 105 -33.44 0.13 5.70
CA TYR A 105 -33.55 1.55 5.98
C TYR A 105 -32.27 2.02 6.67
N TYR A 106 -31.45 2.80 5.97
CA TYR A 106 -30.16 3.27 6.47
C TYR A 106 -30.30 4.57 7.25
N TYR A 107 -29.58 4.70 8.37
CA TYR A 107 -29.47 5.94 9.15
C TYR A 107 -30.82 6.60 9.49
N ARG A 108 -31.82 5.82 9.89
CA ARG A 108 -33.13 6.34 10.30
C ARG A 108 -33.16 6.65 11.79
N ASP A 109 -33.70 7.81 12.12
CA ASP A 109 -34.10 8.17 13.47
C ASP A 109 -35.58 7.77 13.63
N THR A 110 -35.89 7.03 14.69
CA THR A 110 -37.26 6.54 14.95
C THR A 110 -37.57 6.70 16.44
N PRO A 111 -38.85 6.70 16.84
CA PRO A 111 -39.23 6.78 18.25
C PRO A 111 -38.68 5.64 19.13
N PHE A 112 -38.21 4.54 18.53
CA PHE A 112 -37.58 3.44 19.26
C PHE A 112 -36.13 3.77 19.68
N TYR A 113 -35.46 4.70 18.98
CA TYR A 113 -34.08 5.10 19.16
C TYR A 113 -33.91 6.62 18.94
N GLU A 114 -34.61 7.43 19.73
CA GLU A 114 -34.65 8.88 19.56
C GLU A 114 -33.24 9.50 19.64
N GLY A 115 -32.87 10.25 18.59
CA GLY A 115 -31.56 10.91 18.50
C GLY A 115 -30.43 10.01 18.01
N TYR A 116 -30.71 8.72 17.75
CA TYR A 116 -29.72 7.76 17.24
C TYR A 116 -30.14 7.24 15.86
N LYS A 117 -29.34 7.57 14.85
CA LYS A 117 -29.57 7.10 13.47
C LYS A 117 -29.14 5.64 13.34
N MET A 118 -30.13 4.74 13.28
CA MET A 118 -29.91 3.30 13.22
C MET A 118 -30.14 2.73 11.81
N THR A 119 -29.63 1.53 11.56
CA THR A 119 -29.98 0.75 10.36
C THR A 119 -31.02 -0.29 10.72
N TYR A 120 -32.11 -0.33 9.95
CA TYR A 120 -33.22 -1.25 10.14
C TYR A 120 -33.24 -2.22 8.97
N MET A 121 -33.13 -3.52 9.25
CA MET A 121 -33.17 -4.58 8.25
C MET A 121 -34.44 -5.41 8.45
N GLN A 122 -35.41 -5.19 7.57
CA GLN A 122 -36.70 -5.86 7.58
C GLN A 122 -36.70 -7.04 6.63
N LEU A 123 -37.21 -8.17 7.11
CA LEU A 123 -37.56 -9.32 6.31
C LEU A 123 -38.81 -9.97 6.93
N GLY A 124 -39.89 -10.06 6.15
CA GLY A 124 -41.22 -10.41 6.65
C GLY A 124 -41.74 -9.41 7.68
N HIS A 125 -42.12 -9.92 8.86
CA HIS A 125 -42.70 -9.15 9.96
C HIS A 125 -41.69 -8.69 11.01
N TYR A 126 -40.43 -9.08 10.90
CA TYR A 126 -39.40 -8.72 11.87
C TYR A 126 -38.39 -7.77 11.25
N VAL A 127 -38.04 -6.75 12.03
CA VAL A 127 -37.08 -5.72 11.69
C VAL A 127 -35.96 -5.78 12.71
N VAL A 128 -34.75 -6.06 12.24
CA VAL A 128 -33.57 -6.10 13.10
C VAL A 128 -32.89 -4.74 13.08
N VAL A 129 -32.61 -4.19 14.25
CA VAL A 129 -31.99 -2.88 14.40
C VAL A 129 -30.51 -3.06 14.70
N VAL A 130 -29.67 -2.40 13.92
CA VAL A 130 -28.21 -2.48 14.02
C VAL A 130 -27.62 -1.07 14.04
N ASN A 131 -26.64 -0.85 14.91
CA ASN A 131 -25.88 0.39 14.91
C ASN A 131 -25.02 0.46 13.62
N PRO A 132 -25.13 1.49 12.78
CA PRO A 132 -24.36 1.60 11.55
C PRO A 132 -22.85 1.49 11.75
N LEU A 133 -22.30 1.93 12.89
CA LEU A 133 -20.87 1.84 13.19
C LEU A 133 -20.41 0.38 13.34
N THR A 134 -21.30 -0.52 13.74
CA THR A 134 -20.96 -1.93 13.99
C THR A 134 -20.47 -2.64 12.74
N TYR A 135 -20.98 -2.29 11.55
CA TYR A 135 -20.60 -2.94 10.28
C TYR A 135 -19.10 -2.85 9.98
N SER A 136 -18.44 -1.83 10.49
CA SER A 136 -17.29 -1.28 9.77
C SER A 136 -16.24 -0.64 10.66
N GLU A 137 -16.54 -0.49 11.96
CA GLU A 137 -15.55 -0.16 12.98
C GLU A 137 -14.46 -1.25 13.03
N VAL A 138 -13.39 -1.00 12.30
CA VAL A 138 -12.15 -1.77 12.35
C VAL A 138 -11.12 -0.87 13.02
N MET A 139 -10.53 -1.35 14.11
CA MET A 139 -9.53 -0.62 14.85
C MET A 139 -8.31 -0.36 13.96
N SER A 140 -7.99 0.92 13.75
CA SER A 140 -6.77 1.35 13.07
C SER A 140 -6.13 2.50 13.83
N SER A 141 -4.80 2.50 13.85
CA SER A 141 -4.00 3.62 14.34
C SER A 141 -4.01 4.80 13.36
N ASP A 142 -4.40 4.58 12.10
CA ASP A 142 -4.42 5.61 11.07
C ASP A 142 -5.74 6.39 11.09
N ARG A 143 -5.69 7.62 11.63
CA ARG A 143 -6.82 8.55 11.70
C ARG A 143 -7.17 9.18 10.35
N SER A 144 -6.34 9.02 9.33
CA SER A 144 -6.57 9.56 7.98
C SER A 144 -7.39 8.63 7.08
N LEU A 145 -7.69 7.42 7.57
CA LEU A 145 -8.54 6.47 6.89
C LEU A 145 -9.97 6.99 6.78
N ALA A 146 -10.43 7.12 5.55
CA ALA A 146 -11.84 7.32 5.24
C ALA A 146 -12.34 6.10 4.49
N TRP A 147 -13.37 5.45 5.02
CA TRP A 147 -13.91 4.23 4.43
C TRP A 147 -15.43 4.21 4.49
N GLY A 148 -16.04 3.37 3.67
CA GLY A 148 -17.47 3.09 3.70
C GLY A 148 -17.80 1.73 3.12
N VAL A 149 -18.86 1.13 3.63
CA VAL A 149 -19.44 -0.11 3.12
C VAL A 149 -20.77 0.22 2.47
N PHE A 150 -20.94 -0.24 1.25
CA PHE A 150 -22.06 0.12 0.39
C PHE A 150 -22.64 -1.08 -0.36
N ASP A 151 -23.90 -0.93 -0.74
CA ASP A 151 -24.60 -1.86 -1.62
C ASP A 151 -24.19 -1.60 -3.08
N THR A 152 -23.73 -2.63 -3.79
CA THR A 152 -23.22 -2.50 -5.17
C THR A 152 -24.32 -2.36 -6.22
N VAL A 153 -25.59 -2.57 -5.86
CA VAL A 153 -26.75 -2.38 -6.74
C VAL A 153 -27.22 -0.93 -6.68
N THR A 154 -27.36 -0.37 -5.48
CA THR A 154 -27.88 1.01 -5.30
C THR A 154 -26.78 2.07 -5.15
N ASN A 155 -25.53 1.65 -4.96
CA ASN A 155 -24.39 2.53 -4.60
C ASN A 155 -24.72 3.42 -3.40
N THR A 156 -25.47 2.89 -2.45
CA THR A 156 -25.82 3.56 -1.20
C THR A 156 -25.02 2.98 -0.05
N PHE A 157 -24.42 3.88 0.74
CA PHE A 157 -23.68 3.50 1.92
C PHE A 157 -24.65 3.12 3.05
N PHE A 158 -24.38 1.98 3.68
CA PHE A 158 -25.06 1.56 4.91
C PHE A 158 -24.17 1.74 6.14
N SER A 159 -22.87 1.94 5.92
CA SER A 159 -21.94 2.35 6.95
C SER A 159 -20.78 3.15 6.37
N ALA A 160 -20.28 4.14 7.11
CA ALA A 160 -19.14 4.96 6.74
C ALA A 160 -18.42 5.45 8.00
N SER A 161 -17.11 5.66 7.91
CA SER A 161 -16.33 6.24 9.00
C SER A 161 -16.74 7.70 9.25
N GLU A 162 -16.48 8.21 10.45
CA GLU A 162 -16.78 9.61 10.77
C GLU A 162 -16.02 10.60 9.85
N GLN A 163 -14.81 10.24 9.44
CA GLN A 163 -13.95 11.02 8.56
C GLN A 163 -14.36 10.89 7.08
N ALA A 164 -15.27 9.97 6.75
CA ALA A 164 -15.67 9.72 5.37
C ALA A 164 -16.76 10.68 4.92
N ASN A 165 -16.47 11.42 3.86
CA ASN A 165 -17.50 12.10 3.10
C ASN A 165 -18.14 11.10 2.12
N GLN A 166 -19.37 10.67 2.43
CA GLN A 166 -20.07 9.66 1.62
C GLN A 166 -20.31 10.11 0.17
N SER A 167 -20.51 11.41 -0.08
CA SER A 167 -20.72 11.91 -1.45
C SER A 167 -19.43 11.83 -2.27
N GLU A 168 -18.30 12.17 -1.67
CA GLU A 168 -16.97 12.02 -2.27
C GLU A 168 -16.63 10.56 -2.52
N LEU A 169 -16.82 9.66 -1.54
CA LEU A 169 -16.60 8.23 -1.77
C LEU A 169 -17.51 7.69 -2.87
N LYS A 170 -18.75 8.18 -2.96
CA LYS A 170 -19.69 7.76 -4.00
C LYS A 170 -19.22 8.13 -5.40
N THR A 171 -18.60 9.30 -5.60
CA THR A 171 -18.07 9.66 -6.93
C THR A 171 -16.90 8.77 -7.34
N GLN A 172 -16.15 8.24 -6.38
CA GLN A 172 -15.03 7.32 -6.63
C GLN A 172 -15.47 5.89 -6.96
N ILE A 173 -16.69 5.47 -6.61
CA ILE A 173 -17.20 4.10 -6.90
C ILE A 173 -17.39 3.85 -8.41
N SER A 174 -17.62 4.90 -9.20
CA SER A 174 -17.85 4.80 -10.65
C SER A 174 -16.61 4.41 -11.46
N ASN A 175 -15.44 4.34 -10.84
CA ASN A 175 -14.20 3.96 -11.49
C ASN A 175 -14.13 2.42 -11.62
N ASP A 176 -13.82 1.90 -12.81
CA ASP A 176 -13.67 0.45 -13.02
C ASP A 176 -12.46 -0.13 -12.25
N ASP A 177 -11.48 0.73 -11.95
CA ASP A 177 -10.27 0.36 -11.22
C ASP A 177 -10.57 0.05 -9.75
N LEU A 178 -10.10 -1.10 -9.27
CA LEU A 178 -10.21 -1.51 -7.86
C LEU A 178 -9.18 -0.82 -6.96
N ILE A 179 -8.10 -0.32 -7.54
CA ILE A 179 -7.00 0.36 -6.84
C ILE A 179 -6.61 1.56 -7.70
N PHE A 180 -6.77 2.76 -7.18
CA PHE A 180 -6.46 3.99 -7.90
C PHE A 180 -6.06 5.11 -6.95
N GLN A 181 -5.52 6.18 -7.51
CA GLN A 181 -5.15 7.39 -6.78
C GLN A 181 -5.92 8.57 -7.37
N ASN A 182 -6.55 9.37 -6.51
CA ASN A 182 -7.26 10.58 -6.92
C ASN A 182 -7.10 11.67 -5.85
N GLU A 183 -6.93 12.92 -6.27
CA GLU A 183 -6.82 14.10 -5.38
C GLU A 183 -5.83 13.93 -4.20
N GLY A 184 -4.72 13.21 -4.41
CA GLY A 184 -3.72 12.97 -3.37
C GLY A 184 -4.12 11.95 -2.30
N ARG A 185 -5.15 11.14 -2.57
CA ARG A 185 -5.57 9.99 -1.76
C ARG A 185 -5.46 8.70 -2.56
N PHE A 186 -5.10 7.63 -1.88
CA PHE A 186 -5.15 6.27 -2.43
C PHE A 186 -6.48 5.63 -2.07
N TYR A 187 -7.10 4.97 -3.04
CA TYR A 187 -8.37 4.27 -2.89
C TYR A 187 -8.19 2.78 -3.16
N THR A 188 -8.96 1.97 -2.46
CA THR A 188 -9.09 0.54 -2.72
C THR A 188 -10.53 0.12 -2.50
N ILE A 189 -11.07 -0.61 -3.47
CA ILE A 189 -12.41 -1.19 -3.43
C ILE A 189 -12.28 -2.70 -3.35
N VAL A 190 -12.98 -3.30 -2.39
CA VAL A 190 -13.08 -4.76 -2.24
C VAL A 190 -14.56 -5.13 -2.27
N ARG A 191 -14.92 -6.06 -3.17
CA ARG A 191 -16.28 -6.58 -3.32
C ARG A 191 -16.44 -7.88 -2.55
N SER A 192 -17.65 -8.17 -2.05
CA SER A 192 -17.95 -9.43 -1.39
C SER A 192 -18.23 -10.50 -2.44
N ASP A 193 -17.71 -11.70 -2.19
CA ASP A 193 -17.98 -12.88 -3.02
C ASP A 193 -19.37 -13.49 -2.72
N LYS A 194 -19.99 -13.11 -1.59
CA LYS A 194 -21.23 -13.71 -1.09
C LYS A 194 -22.46 -12.86 -1.34
N ARG A 195 -22.32 -11.54 -1.30
CA ARG A 195 -23.43 -10.58 -1.30
C ARG A 195 -23.10 -9.38 -2.19
N PRO A 196 -24.10 -8.65 -2.71
CA PRO A 196 -23.89 -7.45 -3.52
C PRO A 196 -23.49 -6.25 -2.64
N ILE A 197 -22.41 -6.40 -1.89
CA ILE A 197 -21.83 -5.38 -1.01
C ILE A 197 -20.35 -5.21 -1.30
N ALA A 198 -19.84 -4.02 -1.06
CA ALA A 198 -18.42 -3.71 -1.21
C ALA A 198 -17.98 -2.70 -0.15
N ALA A 199 -16.68 -2.71 0.14
CA ALA A 199 -16.03 -1.73 0.98
C ALA A 199 -15.08 -0.89 0.12
N ILE A 200 -15.17 0.43 0.24
CA ILE A 200 -14.20 1.38 -0.28
C ILE A 200 -13.42 1.96 0.89
N VAL A 201 -12.09 2.00 0.77
CA VAL A 201 -11.19 2.52 1.79
C VAL A 201 -10.22 3.47 1.13
N SER A 202 -9.92 4.58 1.80
CA SER A 202 -8.97 5.57 1.33
C SER A 202 -8.03 6.05 2.42
N THR A 203 -6.80 6.38 2.05
CA THR A 203 -5.82 7.05 2.93
C THR A 203 -5.09 8.16 2.18
N THR A 204 -4.42 9.03 2.93
CA THR A 204 -3.64 10.15 2.39
C THR A 204 -2.28 9.71 1.85
N ASN A 205 -1.69 10.51 0.95
CA ASN A 205 -0.33 10.30 0.46
C ASN A 205 0.77 10.44 1.55
N GLN A 206 0.46 10.97 2.74
CA GLN A 206 1.46 11.16 3.79
C GLN A 206 2.09 9.83 4.21
N ARG A 207 1.29 8.77 4.30
CA ARG A 207 1.75 7.40 4.59
C ARG A 207 2.68 6.86 3.50
N PHE A 208 2.37 7.15 2.23
CA PHE A 208 3.23 6.80 1.11
C PHE A 208 4.61 7.48 1.22
N TYR A 209 4.64 8.77 1.59
CA TYR A 209 5.90 9.49 1.80
C TYR A 209 6.68 8.94 3.00
N GLU A 210 6.03 8.59 4.12
CA GLU A 210 6.69 7.96 5.27
C GLU A 210 7.41 6.66 4.87
N VAL A 211 6.71 5.77 4.15
CA VAL A 211 7.29 4.50 3.66
C VAL A 211 8.44 4.77 2.69
N LEU A 212 8.27 5.73 1.78
CA LEU A 212 9.29 6.10 0.80
C LEU A 212 10.55 6.67 1.47
N TYR A 213 10.41 7.59 2.42
CA TYR A 213 11.53 8.16 3.17
C TYR A 213 12.25 7.10 3.97
N HIS A 214 11.53 6.21 4.66
CA HIS A 214 12.14 5.16 5.47
C HIS A 214 12.93 4.13 4.62
N GLN A 215 12.49 3.85 3.40
CA GLN A 215 13.25 2.99 2.47
C GLN A 215 14.43 3.74 1.82
N ALA A 216 14.28 5.03 1.53
CA ALA A 216 15.34 5.85 0.96
C ALA A 216 16.50 6.04 1.94
N THR A 217 16.21 6.27 3.23
CA THR A 217 17.24 6.44 4.27
C THR A 217 18.11 5.20 4.45
N LEU A 218 17.59 4.00 4.18
CA LEU A 218 18.36 2.75 4.24
C LEU A 218 19.18 2.49 2.96
N THR A 219 18.62 2.79 1.79
CA THR A 219 19.23 2.40 0.50
C THR A 219 20.24 3.41 -0.03
N LEU A 220 20.03 4.71 0.20
CA LEU A 220 20.95 5.77 -0.22
C LEU A 220 22.36 5.66 0.40
N PRO A 221 22.55 5.46 1.72
CA PRO A 221 23.89 5.34 2.29
C PRO A 221 24.62 4.09 1.78
N LEU A 222 23.91 2.96 1.61
CA LEU A 222 24.49 1.76 1.02
C LEU A 222 24.96 2.00 -0.41
N GLY A 223 24.14 2.69 -1.22
CA GLY A 223 24.50 3.07 -2.59
C GLY A 223 25.69 4.03 -2.65
N MET A 224 25.77 5.00 -1.73
CA MET A 224 26.92 5.89 -1.61
C MET A 224 28.19 5.13 -1.24
N ILE A 225 28.12 4.23 -0.24
CA ILE A 225 29.26 3.41 0.18
C ILE A 225 29.72 2.51 -0.97
N SER A 226 28.82 1.82 -1.66
CA SER A 226 29.18 0.98 -2.81
C SER A 226 29.81 1.79 -3.94
N SER A 227 29.27 2.99 -4.22
CA SER A 227 29.83 3.90 -5.23
C SER A 227 31.25 4.36 -4.86
N ILE A 228 31.47 4.72 -3.59
CA ILE A 228 32.79 5.09 -3.07
C ILE A 228 33.77 3.91 -3.19
N ILE A 229 33.37 2.68 -2.85
CA ILE A 229 34.22 1.49 -2.98
C ILE A 229 34.60 1.24 -4.44
N ILE A 230 33.64 1.34 -5.37
CA ILE A 230 33.89 1.16 -6.81
C ILE A 230 34.85 2.24 -7.33
N LEU A 231 34.63 3.51 -6.95
CA LEU A 231 35.52 4.61 -7.32
C LEU A 231 36.93 4.44 -6.74
N LEU A 232 37.06 3.96 -5.50
CA LEU A 232 38.35 3.69 -4.87
C LEU A 232 39.07 2.51 -5.53
N MET A 233 38.36 1.42 -5.84
CA MET A 233 38.92 0.28 -6.57
C MET A 233 39.35 0.67 -7.98
N TRP A 234 38.54 1.46 -8.69
CA TRP A 234 38.87 1.94 -10.03
C TRP A 234 40.07 2.89 -10.02
N SER A 235 40.12 3.80 -9.04
CA SER A 235 41.27 4.68 -8.76
C SER A 235 42.55 3.88 -8.53
N ARG A 236 42.53 2.89 -7.62
CA ARG A 236 43.70 2.05 -7.33
C ARG A 236 44.15 1.26 -8.54
N THR A 237 43.21 0.63 -9.24
CA THR A 237 43.48 -0.17 -10.44
C THR A 237 44.09 0.70 -11.55
N ARG A 238 43.56 1.91 -11.79
CA ARG A 238 44.09 2.85 -12.78
C ARG A 238 45.50 3.32 -12.41
N ARG A 239 45.77 3.55 -11.13
CA ARG A 239 47.13 3.87 -10.63
C ARG A 239 48.10 2.71 -10.87
N GLU A 240 47.71 1.47 -10.61
CA GLU A 240 48.57 0.30 -10.85
C GLU A 240 48.83 0.04 -12.34
N PHE A 241 47.83 0.22 -13.22
CA PHE A 241 48.00 0.04 -14.67
C PHE A 241 48.96 1.07 -15.28
N ASN A 242 49.03 2.27 -14.72
CA ASN A 242 49.98 3.32 -15.13
C ASN A 242 51.27 3.32 -14.31
N SER A 243 51.53 2.26 -13.52
CA SER A 243 52.80 2.17 -12.79
C SER A 243 53.97 2.15 -13.78
N PRO A 244 54.98 3.02 -13.62
CA PRO A 244 56.08 3.16 -14.58
C PRO A 244 56.82 1.84 -14.87
N GLY A 245 56.95 0.97 -13.86
CA GLY A 245 57.56 -0.35 -14.06
C GLY A 245 56.72 -1.34 -14.89
N ARG A 246 55.38 -1.28 -14.88
CA ARG A 246 54.56 -2.09 -15.81
C ARG A 246 54.65 -1.55 -17.24
N LEU A 247 54.79 -0.23 -17.40
CA LEU A 247 55.04 0.39 -18.71
C LEU A 247 56.37 -0.11 -19.29
N LEU A 248 57.44 -0.15 -18.49
CA LEU A 248 58.75 -0.66 -18.91
C LEU A 248 58.67 -2.15 -19.30
N HIS A 249 58.00 -2.97 -18.48
CA HIS A 249 57.84 -4.40 -18.78
C HIS A 249 57.02 -4.65 -20.06
N ARG A 250 55.97 -3.85 -20.29
CA ARG A 250 55.20 -3.89 -21.53
C ARG A 250 56.02 -3.42 -22.74
N ALA A 251 56.87 -2.41 -22.59
CA ALA A 251 57.74 -1.90 -23.65
C ALA A 251 58.82 -2.90 -24.06
N LEU A 252 59.39 -3.61 -23.09
CA LEU A 252 60.29 -4.75 -23.33
C LEU A 252 59.60 -5.85 -24.16
N ASN A 253 58.42 -6.30 -23.72
CA ASN A 253 57.65 -7.33 -24.44
C ASN A 253 57.23 -6.91 -25.85
N LYS A 254 56.96 -5.62 -26.05
CA LYS A 254 56.59 -5.05 -27.37
C LYS A 254 57.80 -4.58 -28.20
N ARG A 255 59.04 -4.82 -27.75
CA ARG A 255 60.29 -4.40 -28.41
C ARG A 255 60.31 -2.90 -28.78
N GLN A 256 59.82 -2.07 -27.87
CA GLN A 256 59.69 -0.62 -28.06
C GLN A 256 60.95 0.16 -27.65
N LEU A 257 61.99 -0.54 -27.20
CA LEU A 257 63.30 0.04 -26.89
C LEU A 257 64.19 -0.07 -28.13
N CYS A 258 64.85 1.01 -28.49
CA CYS A 258 65.83 1.04 -29.57
C CYS A 258 67.21 1.45 -29.07
N LEU A 259 68.24 1.00 -29.78
CA LEU A 259 69.62 1.42 -29.55
C LEU A 259 69.96 2.53 -30.54
N HIS A 260 70.45 3.64 -30.02
CA HIS A 260 71.09 4.68 -30.80
C HIS A 260 72.59 4.55 -30.59
N TYR A 261 73.38 4.70 -31.67
CA TYR A 261 74.82 4.63 -31.60
C TYR A 261 75.39 6.04 -31.69
N GLN A 262 76.05 6.49 -30.64
CA GLN A 262 76.77 7.75 -30.65
C GLN A 262 78.24 7.48 -31.02
N PRO A 263 78.73 7.95 -32.19
CA PRO A 263 80.08 7.68 -32.63
C PRO A 263 81.11 8.39 -31.74
N ILE A 264 82.20 7.70 -31.45
CA ILE A 264 83.36 8.22 -30.72
C ILE A 264 84.44 8.49 -31.76
N ILE A 265 84.76 9.76 -31.96
CA ILE A 265 85.74 10.21 -32.95
C ILE A 265 87.08 10.45 -32.25
N ASP A 266 88.14 9.86 -32.77
CA ASP A 266 89.50 10.17 -32.32
C ASP A 266 89.86 11.59 -32.78
N ILE A 267 90.16 12.46 -31.83
CA ILE A 267 90.42 13.90 -32.07
C ILE A 267 91.65 14.13 -32.96
N LYS A 268 92.64 13.22 -32.92
CA LYS A 268 93.89 13.37 -33.69
C LYS A 268 93.74 12.93 -35.13
N THR A 269 93.00 11.85 -35.36
CA THR A 269 92.86 11.22 -36.68
C THR A 269 91.55 11.58 -37.37
N ASN A 270 90.59 12.14 -36.62
CA ASN A 270 89.21 12.41 -37.04
C ASN A 270 88.48 11.17 -37.58
N VAL A 271 88.94 9.98 -37.21
CA VAL A 271 88.33 8.71 -37.60
C VAL A 271 87.42 8.21 -36.48
N CYS A 272 86.29 7.60 -36.85
CA CYS A 272 85.43 6.91 -35.90
C CYS A 272 86.15 5.67 -35.35
N VAL A 273 86.47 5.67 -34.06
CA VAL A 273 87.19 4.58 -33.39
C VAL A 273 86.26 3.66 -32.59
N GLY A 274 84.98 4.02 -32.46
CA GLY A 274 83.98 3.21 -31.78
C GLY A 274 82.62 3.92 -31.73
N ALA A 275 81.65 3.30 -31.07
CA ALA A 275 80.37 3.93 -30.80
C ALA A 275 79.82 3.47 -29.44
N GLU A 276 79.22 4.39 -28.70
CA GLU A 276 78.47 4.08 -27.48
C GLU A 276 77.02 3.74 -27.83
N ALA A 277 76.55 2.59 -27.34
CA ALA A 277 75.18 2.14 -27.55
C ALA A 277 74.27 2.73 -26.45
N LEU A 278 73.40 3.67 -26.83
CA LEU A 278 72.50 4.38 -25.93
C LEU A 278 71.08 3.85 -26.09
N LEU A 279 70.51 3.34 -25.00
CA LEU A 279 69.13 2.87 -24.99
C LEU A 279 68.16 4.07 -25.03
N ARG A 280 67.14 3.97 -25.88
CA ARG A 280 66.11 4.99 -26.07
C ARG A 280 64.74 4.35 -26.09
N TRP A 281 63.76 5.07 -25.55
CA TRP A 281 62.36 4.65 -25.53
C TRP A 281 61.49 5.70 -26.26
N PRO A 282 61.30 5.54 -27.58
CA PRO A 282 60.58 6.52 -28.42
C PRO A 282 59.07 6.62 -28.14
N GLY A 283 58.51 5.80 -27.25
CA GLY A 283 57.06 5.70 -27.02
C GLY A 283 56.33 5.03 -28.19
N PHE A 284 55.16 4.44 -27.95
CA PHE A 284 54.35 3.83 -29.02
C PHE A 284 53.37 4.81 -29.66
N ASN A 285 52.87 5.79 -28.90
CA ASN A 285 51.89 6.84 -29.28
C ASN A 285 51.86 7.99 -28.23
N GLY A 286 52.99 8.29 -27.57
CA GLY A 286 53.08 9.26 -26.47
C GLY A 286 54.46 9.92 -26.39
N PRO A 287 54.72 10.80 -25.40
CA PRO A 287 55.99 11.51 -25.30
C PRO A 287 57.17 10.53 -25.16
N VAL A 288 58.27 10.84 -25.85
CA VAL A 288 59.55 10.12 -25.72
C VAL A 288 59.95 10.13 -24.25
N MET A 289 60.14 8.94 -23.66
CA MET A 289 60.50 8.85 -22.24
C MET A 289 61.99 9.12 -22.10
N SER A 290 62.34 10.07 -21.22
CA SER A 290 63.73 10.46 -21.01
C SER A 290 64.53 9.31 -20.38
N PRO A 291 65.79 9.08 -20.77
CA PRO A 291 66.69 8.14 -20.10
C PRO A 291 66.76 8.34 -18.58
N VAL A 292 66.66 9.58 -18.12
CA VAL A 292 66.68 9.93 -16.70
C VAL A 292 65.44 9.40 -15.95
N GLU A 293 64.32 9.18 -16.65
CA GLU A 293 63.07 8.69 -16.06
C GLU A 293 62.99 7.16 -16.05
N PHE A 294 63.46 6.47 -17.11
CA PHE A 294 63.29 5.02 -17.21
C PHE A 294 64.48 4.19 -16.70
N ILE A 295 65.69 4.74 -16.67
CA ILE A 295 66.87 4.02 -16.16
C ILE A 295 66.72 3.68 -14.67
N PRO A 296 66.36 4.62 -13.77
CA PRO A 296 66.18 4.30 -12.35
C PRO A 296 65.09 3.24 -12.11
N LEU A 297 64.03 3.24 -12.93
CA LEU A 297 62.94 2.26 -12.86
C LEU A 297 63.38 0.85 -13.29
N ALA A 298 64.37 0.75 -14.19
CA ALA A 298 64.96 -0.51 -14.59
C ALA A 298 65.90 -1.04 -13.50
N GLU A 299 66.66 -0.15 -12.86
CA GLU A 299 67.62 -0.48 -11.80
C GLU A 299 66.93 -0.91 -10.49
N GLU A 300 65.82 -0.29 -10.10
CA GLU A 300 65.07 -0.63 -8.87
C GLU A 300 64.43 -2.03 -8.93
N ARG A 301 64.35 -2.65 -10.12
CA ARG A 301 63.71 -3.96 -10.36
C ARG A 301 64.62 -5.00 -11.01
N ALA A 302 65.92 -4.71 -11.14
CA ALA A 302 66.95 -5.66 -11.60
C ALA A 302 67.45 -6.52 -10.44
#